data_AF-J9XNZ6-F1
#
_entry.id   AF-J9XNZ6-F1
#
_cell.length_a   1.000
_cell.length_b   1.000
_cell.length_c   1.000
_cell.angle_alpha   90.00
_cell.angle_beta   90.00
_cell.angle_gamma   90.00
#
_symmetry.space_group_name_H-M   'P 1'
#
loop_
_entity.id
_entity.type
_entity.pdbx_description
1 polymer ?
#
loop_
_entity_poly.entity_id
_entity_poly.type
_entity_poly.pdbx_seq_one_letter_code
_entity_poly.pdbx_strand_id
1 'polypeptide(L)'
;KSRTSLFFFSSPSPAFIFHLRAHSHLSPISSSSLLRPSPFTTRPNTHPKTMATSMMQHNKYQDEQQDQVLLDEQKQNIWKLLTAPTNRTKSAAAAAEPTADDVAQQEELLADFVRHVKNTIAIPPQNPEKISNAVVYRALTLVLRDKLLERFHATHKHFEEQGVKETSYLSLEFLIGRSMQNTISNLELLSEYAQAMKRLGYKLEDLYEEECDAGLGNGGLGRLAACFMDSLATLNYPAWGYGLRYTYGIFTQKVVDGYQVETADAWLT
;
A
#
# COMPACT_ATOMS: atom_id res chain seq x y z
N LYS A 1 5.94 18.52 -8.39
CA LYS A 1 7.10 17.74 -8.91
C LYS A 1 6.59 16.33 -9.13
N SER A 2 5.84 16.07 -10.21
CA SER A 2 5.16 14.77 -10.36
C SER A 2 6.21 13.67 -10.36
N ARG A 3 6.25 12.88 -9.29
CA ARG A 3 7.08 11.68 -9.20
C ARG A 3 6.45 10.58 -10.04
N THR A 4 7.29 9.67 -10.48
CA THR A 4 6.92 8.57 -11.36
C THR A 4 7.41 7.30 -10.71
N SER A 5 6.46 6.41 -10.42
CA SER A 5 6.69 5.19 -9.67
C SER A 5 7.04 4.01 -10.57
N LEU A 6 7.84 3.12 -9.99
CA LEU A 6 7.96 1.73 -10.40
C LEU A 6 6.65 0.96 -10.11
N PHE A 7 6.19 0.12 -11.05
CA PHE A 7 4.89 -0.58 -10.92
C PHE A 7 4.98 -2.09 -11.01
N PHE A 8 4.28 -2.78 -10.10
CA PHE A 8 4.15 -4.24 -10.07
C PHE A 8 2.69 -4.64 -10.23
N PHE A 9 2.42 -5.52 -11.19
CA PHE A 9 1.12 -6.15 -11.38
C PHE A 9 1.19 -7.60 -10.89
N SER A 10 0.58 -7.89 -9.75
CA SER A 10 0.16 -9.26 -9.44
C SER A 10 -1.11 -9.54 -10.25
N SER A 11 -0.94 -10.20 -11.39
CA SER A 11 -2.01 -10.81 -12.20
C SER A 11 -1.78 -12.33 -12.21
N PRO A 12 -2.81 -13.18 -12.38
CA PRO A 12 -2.62 -14.63 -12.51
C PRO A 12 -1.87 -15.06 -13.78
N SER A 13 -1.49 -14.14 -14.67
CA SER A 13 -0.84 -14.42 -15.96
C SER A 13 0.70 -14.32 -15.88
N PRO A 14 1.48 -15.16 -16.60
CA PRO A 14 2.91 -15.40 -16.34
C PRO A 14 3.89 -14.35 -16.92
N ALA A 15 3.46 -13.16 -17.32
CA ALA A 15 4.34 -12.13 -17.90
C ALA A 15 4.34 -10.84 -17.06
N PHE A 16 5.52 -10.43 -16.59
CA PHE A 16 5.77 -9.19 -15.81
C PHE A 16 6.34 -8.10 -16.73
N ILE A 17 5.77 -6.88 -16.66
CA ILE A 17 6.13 -5.74 -17.53
C ILE A 17 6.11 -4.44 -16.68
N PHE A 18 7.21 -3.65 -16.65
CA PHE A 18 7.46 -2.45 -15.80
C PHE A 18 7.46 -1.10 -16.55
N HIS A 19 6.67 -0.06 -16.22
CA HIS A 19 6.75 1.18 -17.03
C HIS A 19 6.37 2.55 -16.41
N LEU A 20 6.86 3.65 -17.02
CA LEU A 20 7.23 4.91 -16.34
C LEU A 20 6.85 6.22 -17.09
N ARG A 21 5.94 7.05 -16.56
CA ARG A 21 5.53 8.34 -17.18
C ARG A 21 6.37 9.57 -16.78
N ALA A 22 6.71 10.45 -17.72
CA ALA A 22 7.36 11.74 -17.45
C ALA A 22 6.46 12.96 -17.24
N HIS A 23 6.78 13.80 -16.24
CA HIS A 23 6.49 15.24 -16.25
C HIS A 23 7.58 16.04 -15.51
N SER A 24 8.13 17.04 -16.18
CA SER A 24 9.28 17.84 -15.76
C SER A 24 8.89 19.02 -14.86
N HIS A 25 9.56 19.17 -13.71
CA HIS A 25 9.93 20.47 -13.11
C HIS A 25 10.84 20.23 -11.89
N LEU A 26 12.08 20.72 -11.91
CA LEU A 26 13.10 20.49 -10.87
C LEU A 26 13.32 21.73 -9.98
N SER A 27 13.49 21.51 -8.66
CA SER A 27 14.08 22.45 -7.69
C SER A 27 14.69 21.65 -6.51
N PRO A 28 15.81 22.09 -5.88
CA PRO A 28 16.73 21.23 -5.15
C PRO A 28 16.48 21.12 -3.62
N ILE A 29 17.03 20.05 -3.03
CA ILE A 29 16.99 19.67 -1.61
C ILE A 29 18.12 20.35 -0.84
N SER A 30 17.87 20.70 0.43
CA SER A 30 18.89 21.05 1.44
C SER A 30 18.88 20.01 2.55
N SER A 31 20.09 19.62 2.97
CA SER A 31 20.42 18.54 3.90
C SER A 31 20.75 19.05 5.31
N SER A 32 20.81 18.08 6.24
CA SER A 32 21.51 18.06 7.54
C SER A 32 20.69 18.33 8.82
N SER A 33 20.66 17.33 9.71
CA SER A 33 21.39 17.37 10.99
C SER A 33 21.26 16.04 11.75
N LEU A 34 22.39 15.62 12.31
CA LEU A 34 22.64 14.39 13.07
C LEU A 34 22.77 14.75 14.57
N LEU A 35 22.37 13.79 15.43
CA LEU A 35 22.80 13.56 16.84
C LEU A 35 22.26 14.57 17.90
N ARG A 36 21.82 14.19 19.11
CA ARG A 36 22.36 13.25 20.12
C ARG A 36 21.27 12.81 21.15
N PRO A 37 21.55 11.78 21.99
CA PRO A 37 20.59 11.10 22.86
C PRO A 37 20.41 11.76 24.25
N SER A 38 19.25 11.53 24.86
CA SER A 38 18.89 11.96 26.22
C SER A 38 19.40 10.99 27.31
N PRO A 39 19.69 11.47 28.53
CA PRO A 39 20.27 10.65 29.59
C PRO A 39 19.25 9.75 30.31
N PHE A 40 19.72 8.55 30.62
CA PHE A 40 19.08 7.56 31.49
C PHE A 40 18.91 8.09 32.92
N THR A 41 17.68 8.06 33.44
CA THR A 41 17.40 8.17 34.88
C THR A 41 16.78 6.87 35.38
N THR A 42 17.46 6.24 36.34
CA THR A 42 17.03 5.05 37.08
C THR A 42 15.84 5.35 38.00
N ARG A 43 14.73 4.62 37.84
CA ARG A 43 13.62 4.61 38.81
C ARG A 43 13.77 3.43 39.78
N PRO A 44 13.47 3.61 41.08
CA PRO A 44 13.50 2.52 42.04
C PRO A 44 12.30 1.59 41.86
N ASN A 45 12.57 0.32 42.13
CA ASN A 45 11.69 -0.82 41.94
C ASN A 45 10.79 -1.00 43.17
N THR A 46 9.46 -0.86 43.01
CA THR A 46 8.48 -1.29 44.01
C THR A 46 7.33 -2.01 43.31
N HIS A 47 7.25 -3.33 43.49
CA HIS A 47 6.13 -4.15 43.05
C HIS A 47 4.99 -4.13 44.09
N PRO A 48 3.74 -3.91 43.66
CA PRO A 48 2.58 -4.52 44.28
C PRO A 48 1.97 -5.53 43.31
N LYS A 49 2.35 -6.81 43.43
CA LYS A 49 1.76 -7.93 42.68
C LYS A 49 0.40 -8.29 43.25
N THR A 50 -0.61 -7.43 43.07
CA THR A 50 -2.02 -7.83 43.26
C THR A 50 -3.06 -6.89 42.62
N MET A 51 -2.71 -5.65 42.25
CA MET A 51 -3.65 -4.75 41.50
C MET A 51 -3.38 -4.68 39.99
N ALA A 52 -2.18 -5.04 39.53
CA ALA A 52 -1.82 -4.97 38.11
C ALA A 52 -2.69 -5.90 37.24
N THR A 53 -3.09 -7.08 37.74
CA THR A 53 -3.91 -8.03 36.99
C THR A 53 -5.34 -7.51 36.76
N SER A 54 -5.93 -6.84 37.76
CA SER A 54 -7.30 -6.28 37.64
C SER A 54 -7.32 -5.03 36.77
N MET A 55 -6.30 -4.15 36.86
CA MET A 55 -6.17 -2.99 35.96
C MET A 55 -5.82 -3.41 34.53
N MET A 56 -4.97 -4.43 34.33
CA MET A 56 -4.69 -4.98 32.99
C MET A 56 -5.91 -5.67 32.38
N GLN A 57 -6.70 -6.39 33.17
CA GLN A 57 -7.96 -6.99 32.70
C GLN A 57 -9.00 -5.93 32.38
N HIS A 58 -9.09 -4.85 33.15
CA HIS A 58 -10.02 -3.75 32.89
C HIS A 58 -9.60 -2.93 31.64
N ASN A 59 -8.31 -2.64 31.48
CA ASN A 59 -7.79 -2.00 30.26
C ASN A 59 -8.00 -2.90 29.04
N LYS A 60 -7.71 -4.20 29.16
CA LYS A 60 -7.93 -5.15 28.06
C LYS A 60 -9.41 -5.24 27.69
N TYR A 61 -10.31 -5.20 28.67
CA TYR A 61 -11.76 -5.20 28.42
C TYR A 61 -12.24 -3.88 27.80
N GLN A 62 -11.64 -2.75 28.17
CA GLN A 62 -11.92 -1.46 27.54
C GLN A 62 -11.39 -1.39 26.10
N ASP A 63 -10.18 -1.91 25.86
CA ASP A 63 -9.58 -2.03 24.53
C ASP A 63 -10.44 -2.95 23.64
N GLU A 64 -10.85 -4.12 24.15
CA GLU A 64 -11.74 -5.06 23.43
C GLU A 64 -13.11 -4.44 23.09
N GLN A 65 -13.69 -3.64 24.00
CA GLN A 65 -14.93 -2.92 23.73
C GLN A 65 -14.74 -1.83 22.67
N GLN A 66 -13.61 -1.12 22.71
CA GLN A 66 -13.30 -0.04 21.77
C GLN A 66 -13.02 -0.59 20.36
N ASP A 67 -12.34 -1.73 20.27
CA ASP A 67 -12.11 -2.46 19.02
C ASP A 67 -13.44 -2.96 18.42
N GLN A 68 -14.36 -3.45 19.26
CA GLN A 68 -15.67 -3.90 18.81
C GLN A 68 -16.53 -2.74 18.27
N VAL A 69 -16.51 -1.59 18.93
CA VAL A 69 -17.22 -0.37 18.47
C VAL A 69 -16.66 0.10 17.12
N LEU A 70 -15.33 0.14 16.97
CA LEU A 70 -14.69 0.52 15.70
C LEU A 70 -15.05 -0.43 14.56
N LEU A 71 -15.02 -1.74 14.84
CA LEU A 71 -15.38 -2.76 13.87
C LEU A 71 -16.84 -2.64 13.42
N ASP A 72 -17.74 -2.30 14.34
CA ASP A 72 -19.16 -2.10 14.02
C ASP A 72 -19.38 -0.79 13.23
N GLU A 73 -18.62 0.27 13.51
CA GLU A 73 -18.60 1.49 12.68
C GLU A 73 -18.10 1.21 11.25
N GLN A 74 -16.99 0.49 11.11
CA GLN A 74 -16.44 0.09 9.80
C GLN A 74 -17.49 -0.68 8.97
N LYS A 75 -18.12 -1.69 9.57
CA LYS A 75 -19.18 -2.48 8.91
C LYS A 75 -20.35 -1.60 8.48
N GLN A 76 -20.80 -0.68 9.33
CA GLN A 76 -21.88 0.24 8.99
C GLN A 76 -21.51 1.18 7.85
N ASN A 77 -20.30 1.75 7.86
CA ASN A 77 -19.84 2.68 6.82
C ASN A 77 -19.67 1.98 5.47
N ILE A 78 -19.07 0.79 5.47
CA ILE A 78 -18.96 -0.02 4.26
C ILE A 78 -20.34 -0.45 3.77
N TRP A 79 -21.23 -0.92 4.64
CA TRP A 79 -22.58 -1.30 4.25
C TRP A 79 -23.33 -0.13 3.61
N LYS A 80 -23.25 1.07 4.19
CA LYS A 80 -23.85 2.28 3.62
C LYS A 80 -23.32 2.57 2.21
N LEU A 81 -22.02 2.42 1.97
CA LEU A 81 -21.42 2.66 0.66
C LEU A 81 -21.71 1.55 -0.35
N LEU A 82 -21.80 0.30 0.10
CA LEU A 82 -22.15 -0.82 -0.76
C LEU A 82 -23.65 -0.82 -1.12
N THR A 83 -24.50 -0.25 -0.28
CA THR A 83 -25.96 -0.20 -0.51
C THR A 83 -26.44 1.13 -1.10
N ALA A 84 -25.62 2.18 -1.05
CA ALA A 84 -25.94 3.47 -1.66
C ALA A 84 -26.25 3.29 -3.16
N PRO A 85 -27.35 3.91 -3.67
CA PRO A 85 -27.58 3.96 -5.10
C PRO A 85 -26.38 4.65 -5.76
N THR A 86 -25.91 4.13 -6.89
CA THR A 86 -24.77 4.64 -7.68
C THR A 86 -24.98 6.05 -8.26
N ASN A 87 -25.92 6.81 -7.72
CA ASN A 87 -26.08 8.22 -8.02
C ASN A 87 -24.96 8.99 -7.32
N ARG A 88 -24.13 9.67 -8.13
CA ARG A 88 -23.12 10.64 -7.70
C ARG A 88 -23.79 11.74 -6.88
N THR A 89 -23.94 11.56 -5.58
CA THR A 89 -24.45 12.63 -4.70
C THR A 89 -23.41 12.98 -3.66
N LYS A 90 -22.89 14.21 -3.84
CA LYS A 90 -22.12 14.97 -2.87
C LYS A 90 -22.82 14.95 -1.50
N SER A 91 -22.15 14.43 -0.48
CA SER A 91 -22.55 14.63 0.91
C SER A 91 -21.35 15.13 1.69
N ALA A 92 -21.49 16.35 2.22
CA ALA A 92 -20.48 17.05 3.01
C ALA A 92 -20.60 16.71 4.50
N ALA A 93 -19.48 16.50 5.18
CA ALA A 93 -19.37 16.67 6.63
C ALA A 93 -17.91 16.96 7.07
N ALA A 94 -17.76 18.17 7.63
CA ALA A 94 -16.69 18.86 8.34
C ALA A 94 -15.45 18.10 8.88
N ALA A 95 -14.27 18.50 8.39
CA ALA A 95 -13.14 19.06 9.15
C ALA A 95 -12.02 19.50 8.18
N ALA A 96 -11.56 20.76 8.27
CA ALA A 96 -10.65 21.46 7.34
C ALA A 96 -11.08 21.38 5.87
N GLU A 97 -11.88 22.36 5.41
CA GLU A 97 -12.61 22.31 4.12
C GLU A 97 -11.73 21.83 2.95
N PRO A 98 -11.89 20.57 2.50
CA PRO A 98 -11.24 20.09 1.29
C PRO A 98 -11.78 20.90 0.10
N THR A 99 -10.94 21.16 -0.90
CA THR A 99 -11.41 21.88 -2.09
C THR A 99 -12.48 21.04 -2.79
N ALA A 100 -13.36 21.69 -3.56
CA ALA A 100 -14.44 20.98 -4.26
C ALA A 100 -13.93 19.84 -5.17
N ASP A 101 -12.71 19.98 -5.68
CA ASP A 101 -12.02 18.97 -6.49
C ASP A 101 -11.52 17.80 -5.65
N ASP A 102 -10.97 18.06 -4.45
CA ASP A 102 -10.52 17.00 -3.52
C ASP A 102 -11.70 16.09 -3.11
N VAL A 103 -12.87 16.69 -2.85
CA VAL A 103 -14.09 15.94 -2.52
C VAL A 103 -14.54 15.09 -3.70
N ALA A 104 -14.49 15.62 -4.91
CA ALA A 104 -14.89 14.89 -6.11
C ALA A 104 -13.97 13.67 -6.37
N GLN A 105 -12.66 13.85 -6.22
CA GLN A 105 -11.67 12.77 -6.36
C GLN A 105 -11.87 11.67 -5.32
N GLN A 106 -12.16 12.05 -4.06
CA GLN A 106 -12.46 11.08 -3.00
C GLN A 106 -13.72 10.27 -3.29
N GLU A 107 -14.79 10.90 -3.80
CA GLU A 107 -16.01 10.19 -4.18
C GLU A 107 -15.76 9.21 -5.34
N GLU A 108 -14.95 9.60 -6.32
CA GLU A 108 -14.54 8.72 -7.41
C GLU A 108 -13.73 7.52 -6.91
N LEU A 109 -12.75 7.75 -6.04
CA LEU A 109 -11.95 6.71 -5.41
C LEU A 109 -12.83 5.70 -4.64
N LEU A 110 -13.78 6.19 -3.83
CA LEU A 110 -14.70 5.34 -3.07
C LEU A 110 -15.64 4.56 -4.00
N ALA A 111 -16.09 5.16 -5.10
CA ALA A 111 -16.91 4.48 -6.10
C ALA A 111 -16.15 3.33 -6.77
N ASP A 112 -14.89 3.55 -7.15
CA ASP A 112 -14.03 2.51 -7.72
C ASP A 112 -13.69 1.42 -6.71
N PHE A 113 -13.46 1.79 -5.44
CA PHE A 113 -13.28 0.84 -4.36
C PHE A 113 -14.50 -0.08 -4.23
N VAL A 114 -15.70 0.51 -4.14
CA VAL A 114 -16.97 -0.23 -4.07
C VAL A 114 -17.16 -1.12 -5.30
N ARG A 115 -16.81 -0.63 -6.49
CA ARG A 115 -16.84 -1.39 -7.74
C ARG A 115 -15.96 -2.64 -7.65
N HIS A 116 -14.72 -2.53 -7.16
CA HIS A 116 -13.83 -3.68 -7.04
C HIS A 116 -14.27 -4.68 -5.95
N VAL A 117 -14.75 -4.21 -4.80
CA VAL A 117 -15.31 -5.09 -3.76
C VAL A 117 -16.47 -5.92 -4.31
N LYS A 118 -17.41 -5.27 -5.01
CA LYS A 118 -18.60 -5.91 -5.57
C LYS A 118 -18.30 -6.80 -6.77
N ASN A 119 -17.54 -6.30 -7.74
CA ASN A 119 -17.47 -6.92 -9.07
C ASN A 119 -16.20 -7.75 -9.27
N THR A 120 -15.09 -7.41 -8.60
CA THR A 120 -13.81 -8.11 -8.77
C THR A 120 -13.57 -9.11 -7.66
N ILE A 121 -13.79 -8.72 -6.40
CA ILE A 121 -13.65 -9.62 -5.24
C ILE A 121 -14.94 -10.44 -5.03
N ALA A 122 -16.07 -9.97 -5.58
CA ALA A 122 -17.36 -10.64 -5.53
C ALA A 122 -17.96 -10.78 -4.12
N ILE A 123 -17.81 -9.73 -3.29
CA ILE A 123 -18.47 -9.66 -1.98
C ILE A 123 -19.77 -8.85 -2.12
N PRO A 124 -20.94 -9.46 -1.88
CA PRO A 124 -22.21 -8.77 -2.00
C PRO A 124 -22.44 -7.80 -0.82
N PRO A 125 -23.18 -6.69 -1.01
CA PRO A 125 -23.49 -5.72 0.05
C PRO A 125 -24.17 -6.30 1.29
N GLN A 126 -24.85 -7.43 1.14
CA GLN A 126 -25.56 -8.12 2.21
C GLN A 126 -24.61 -8.85 3.18
N ASN A 127 -23.32 -8.95 2.86
CA ASN A 127 -22.31 -9.66 3.65
C ASN A 127 -21.15 -8.74 4.09
N PRO A 128 -21.41 -7.61 4.77
CA PRO A 128 -20.36 -6.70 5.21
C PRO A 128 -19.38 -7.35 6.19
N GLU A 129 -19.77 -8.41 6.89
CA GLU A 129 -18.92 -9.17 7.80
C GLU A 129 -17.74 -9.86 7.12
N LYS A 130 -17.80 -10.07 5.80
CA LYS A 130 -16.71 -10.71 5.02
C LYS A 130 -15.62 -9.72 4.60
N ILE A 131 -15.77 -8.43 4.90
CA ILE A 131 -14.86 -7.37 4.47
C ILE A 131 -13.79 -7.19 5.53
N SER A 132 -12.79 -8.08 5.50
CA SER A 132 -11.60 -7.99 6.34
C SER A 132 -10.61 -6.95 5.81
N ASN A 133 -9.59 -6.60 6.61
CA ASN A 133 -8.49 -5.74 6.17
C ASN A 133 -7.84 -6.24 4.87
N ALA A 134 -7.58 -7.54 4.75
CA ALA A 134 -7.08 -8.16 3.51
C ALA A 134 -7.97 -7.88 2.29
N VAL A 135 -9.30 -7.89 2.45
CA VAL A 135 -10.25 -7.56 1.36
C VAL A 135 -10.15 -6.08 1.00
N VAL A 136 -10.11 -5.20 2.01
CA VAL A 136 -10.00 -3.74 1.82
C VAL A 136 -8.68 -3.40 1.13
N TYR A 137 -7.57 -3.94 1.61
CA TYR A 137 -6.25 -3.86 0.99
C TYR A 137 -6.31 -4.32 -0.47
N ARG A 138 -6.86 -5.51 -0.75
CA ARG A 138 -6.95 -6.03 -2.12
C ARG A 138 -7.77 -5.13 -3.03
N ALA A 139 -8.91 -4.62 -2.56
CA ALA A 139 -9.75 -3.71 -3.34
C ALA A 139 -9.03 -2.39 -3.62
N LEU A 140 -8.36 -1.82 -2.61
CA LEU A 140 -7.63 -0.58 -2.74
C LEU A 140 -6.44 -0.70 -3.70
N THR A 141 -5.73 -1.82 -3.65
CA THR A 141 -4.65 -2.15 -4.60
C THR A 141 -5.18 -2.29 -6.03
N LEU A 142 -6.40 -2.79 -6.23
CA LEU A 142 -7.04 -2.82 -7.56
C LEU A 142 -7.39 -1.42 -8.08
N VAL A 143 -7.91 -0.54 -7.22
CA VAL A 143 -8.16 0.87 -7.59
C VAL A 143 -6.84 1.56 -7.98
N LEU A 144 -5.80 1.35 -7.16
CA LEU A 144 -4.48 1.90 -7.43
C LEU A 144 -3.93 1.37 -8.77
N ARG A 145 -4.04 0.05 -8.98
CA ARG A 145 -3.65 -0.66 -10.20
C ARG A 145 -4.32 -0.07 -11.46
N ASP A 146 -5.59 0.29 -11.40
CA ASP A 146 -6.28 0.91 -12.54
C ASP A 146 -5.62 2.26 -12.92
N LYS A 147 -5.31 3.13 -11.94
CA LYS A 147 -4.56 4.38 -12.17
C LYS A 147 -3.16 4.12 -12.75
N LEU A 148 -2.54 3.00 -12.40
CA LEU A 148 -1.24 2.61 -12.95
C LEU A 148 -1.33 2.20 -14.42
N LEU A 149 -2.35 1.43 -14.79
CA LEU A 149 -2.56 0.99 -16.17
C LEU A 149 -2.75 2.16 -17.12
N GLU A 150 -3.48 3.18 -16.70
CA GLU A 150 -3.67 4.40 -17.50
C GLU A 150 -2.33 5.09 -17.79
N ARG A 151 -1.49 5.27 -16.77
CA ARG A 151 -0.15 5.87 -16.92
C ARG A 151 0.78 4.97 -17.74
N PHE A 152 0.68 3.65 -17.55
CA PHE A 152 1.44 2.65 -18.29
C PHE A 152 1.13 2.73 -19.79
N HIS A 153 -0.14 2.68 -20.19
CA HIS A 153 -0.56 2.76 -21.59
C HIS A 153 -0.14 4.09 -22.23
N ALA A 154 -0.34 5.21 -21.52
CA ALA A 154 0.05 6.52 -22.02
C ALA A 154 1.56 6.63 -22.30
N THR A 155 2.38 6.05 -21.44
CA THR A 155 3.83 6.07 -21.61
C THR A 155 4.27 5.16 -22.74
N HIS A 156 3.73 3.93 -22.79
CA HIS A 156 4.11 2.97 -23.81
C HIS A 156 3.81 3.50 -25.22
N LYS A 157 2.60 4.06 -25.39
CA LYS A 157 2.20 4.75 -26.62
C LYS A 157 3.15 5.90 -26.98
N HIS A 158 3.53 6.72 -25.98
CA HIS A 158 4.45 7.84 -26.22
C HIS A 158 5.82 7.37 -26.71
N PHE A 159 6.41 6.34 -26.10
CA PHE A 159 7.71 5.83 -26.53
C PHE A 159 7.67 5.15 -27.89
N GLU A 160 6.58 4.44 -28.20
CA GLU A 160 6.35 3.85 -29.52
C GLU A 160 6.25 4.93 -30.61
N GLU A 161 5.45 5.97 -30.39
CA GLU A 161 5.27 7.09 -31.33
C GLU A 161 6.57 7.88 -31.57
N GLN A 162 7.42 7.99 -30.56
CA GLN A 162 8.70 8.70 -30.65
C GLN A 162 9.85 7.84 -31.17
N GLY A 163 9.68 6.51 -31.27
CA GLY A 163 10.72 5.58 -31.71
C GLY A 163 12.00 5.66 -30.87
N VAL A 164 11.85 5.86 -29.56
CA VAL A 164 13.00 6.05 -28.65
C VAL A 164 13.81 4.78 -28.49
N LYS A 165 15.12 4.94 -28.24
CA LYS A 165 15.97 3.80 -27.85
C LYS A 165 15.61 3.37 -26.42
N GLU A 166 15.20 2.12 -26.26
CA GLU A 166 14.87 1.55 -24.95
C GLU A 166 16.05 0.77 -24.36
N THR A 167 16.17 0.79 -23.03
CA THR A 167 17.20 0.03 -22.29
C THR A 167 16.59 -1.16 -21.56
N SER A 168 17.12 -2.36 -21.76
CA SER A 168 16.70 -3.56 -21.05
C SER A 168 17.68 -3.91 -19.92
N TYR A 169 17.23 -3.78 -18.67
CA TYR A 169 17.97 -4.16 -17.48
C TYR A 169 17.64 -5.59 -17.09
N LEU A 170 18.56 -6.51 -17.35
CA LEU A 170 18.40 -7.93 -17.02
C LEU A 170 18.97 -8.19 -15.62
N SER A 171 18.15 -8.74 -14.72
CA SER A 171 18.61 -9.17 -13.40
C SER A 171 17.90 -10.45 -12.98
N LEU A 172 18.63 -11.33 -12.30
CA LEU A 172 18.05 -12.51 -11.66
C LEU A 172 17.25 -12.15 -10.40
N GLU A 173 17.49 -10.99 -9.81
CA GLU A 173 16.85 -10.56 -8.57
C GLU A 173 16.33 -9.13 -8.66
N PHE A 174 15.16 -8.91 -8.05
CA PHE A 174 14.58 -7.61 -7.81
C PHE A 174 13.97 -7.57 -6.41
N LEU A 175 14.61 -6.86 -5.48
CA LEU A 175 14.15 -6.74 -4.10
C LEU A 175 13.27 -5.50 -3.94
N ILE A 176 12.04 -5.65 -4.40
CA ILE A 176 11.05 -4.57 -4.53
C ILE A 176 10.44 -4.22 -3.16
N GLY A 177 10.09 -5.27 -2.41
CA GLY A 177 9.32 -5.18 -1.18
C GLY A 177 7.86 -4.82 -1.44
N ARG A 178 7.20 -4.29 -0.42
CA ARG A 178 5.84 -3.74 -0.47
C ARG A 178 5.72 -2.56 -1.44
N SER A 179 4.74 -2.62 -2.34
CA SER A 179 4.56 -1.69 -3.46
C SER A 179 3.45 -0.66 -3.23
N MET A 180 2.43 -0.95 -2.42
CA MET A 180 1.26 -0.09 -2.27
C MET A 180 1.63 1.30 -1.73
N GLN A 181 2.37 1.37 -0.63
CA GLN A 181 2.79 2.63 -0.01
C GLN A 181 3.68 3.46 -0.96
N ASN A 182 4.67 2.81 -1.58
CA ASN A 182 5.56 3.47 -2.54
C ASN A 182 4.78 4.06 -3.71
N THR A 183 3.80 3.30 -4.21
CA THR A 183 2.96 3.72 -5.33
C THR A 183 2.09 4.92 -4.95
N ILE A 184 1.37 4.86 -3.82
CA ILE A 184 0.54 5.98 -3.35
C ILE A 184 1.39 7.25 -3.17
N SER A 185 2.59 7.11 -2.59
CA SER A 185 3.53 8.21 -2.41
C SER A 185 4.00 8.81 -3.73
N ASN A 186 4.39 7.97 -4.69
CA ASN A 186 4.90 8.43 -5.99
C ASN A 186 3.81 9.02 -6.90
N LEU A 187 2.55 8.62 -6.72
CA LEU A 187 1.41 9.26 -7.37
C LEU A 187 0.97 10.56 -6.66
N GLU A 188 1.55 10.89 -5.50
CA GLU A 188 1.17 12.02 -4.65
C GLU A 188 -0.28 11.92 -4.10
N LEU A 189 -0.79 10.69 -3.89
CA LEU A 189 -2.19 10.43 -3.51
C LEU A 189 -2.38 10.09 -2.02
N LEU A 190 -1.37 10.34 -1.18
CA LEU A 190 -1.40 9.91 0.23
C LEU A 190 -2.56 10.53 1.00
N SER A 191 -2.80 11.83 0.86
CA SER A 191 -3.89 12.54 1.54
C SER A 191 -5.26 12.03 1.10
N GLU A 192 -5.46 11.84 -0.20
CA GLU A 192 -6.71 11.34 -0.79
C GLU A 192 -7.05 9.95 -0.27
N TYR A 193 -6.11 9.01 -0.34
CA TYR A 193 -6.31 7.63 0.11
C TYR A 193 -6.51 7.55 1.62
N ALA A 194 -5.72 8.30 2.41
CA ALA A 194 -5.86 8.31 3.86
C ALA A 194 -7.23 8.87 4.30
N GLN A 195 -7.69 9.96 3.68
CA GLN A 195 -9.00 10.54 3.99
C GLN A 195 -10.15 9.63 3.58
N ALA A 196 -10.08 9.01 2.39
CA ALA A 196 -11.08 8.07 1.93
C ALA A 196 -11.17 6.83 2.84
N MET A 197 -10.04 6.23 3.23
CA MET A 197 -10.03 5.10 4.15
C MET A 197 -10.51 5.48 5.55
N LYS A 198 -10.18 6.69 6.02
CA LYS A 198 -10.70 7.20 7.30
C LYS A 198 -12.22 7.32 7.30
N ARG A 199 -12.86 7.71 6.19
CA ARG A 199 -14.34 7.72 6.06
C ARG A 199 -14.95 6.32 6.16
N LEU A 200 -14.19 5.29 5.81
CA LEU A 200 -14.58 3.89 5.97
C LEU A 200 -14.27 3.34 7.37
N GLY A 201 -13.60 4.11 8.23
CA GLY A 201 -13.15 3.67 9.55
C GLY A 201 -11.81 2.93 9.55
N TYR A 202 -11.06 2.94 8.44
CA TYR A 202 -9.75 2.29 8.34
C TYR A 202 -8.61 3.31 8.47
N LYS A 203 -7.51 2.87 9.10
CA LYS A 203 -6.21 3.56 8.99
C LYS A 203 -5.47 2.97 7.81
N LEU A 204 -4.86 3.83 7.00
CA LEU A 204 -4.16 3.39 5.80
C LEU A 204 -2.91 2.57 6.15
N GLU A 205 -2.30 2.85 7.30
CA GLU A 205 -1.13 2.15 7.84
C GLU A 205 -1.43 0.68 8.12
N ASP A 206 -2.60 0.37 8.70
CA ASP A 206 -3.01 -1.00 8.99
C ASP A 206 -3.16 -1.81 7.69
N LEU A 207 -3.57 -1.16 6.59
CA LEU A 207 -3.71 -1.80 5.29
C LEU A 207 -2.35 -2.09 4.62
N TYR A 208 -1.29 -1.34 4.94
CA TYR A 208 0.06 -1.61 4.42
C TYR A 208 0.67 -2.87 5.02
N GLU A 209 0.23 -3.28 6.21
CA GLU A 209 0.70 -4.49 6.88
C GLU A 209 0.05 -5.77 6.30
N GLU A 210 -1.04 -5.62 5.52
CA GLU A 210 -1.66 -6.74 4.78
C GLU A 210 -0.87 -7.10 3.50
N GLU A 211 0.07 -6.26 3.06
CA GLU A 211 0.88 -6.52 1.86
C GLU A 211 2.09 -7.39 2.20
N CYS A 212 2.17 -8.58 1.58
CA CYS A 212 3.38 -9.40 1.62
C CYS A 212 4.48 -8.79 0.75
N ASP A 213 5.73 -8.85 1.23
CA ASP A 213 6.89 -8.51 0.40
C ASP A 213 6.99 -9.44 -0.82
N ALA A 214 7.30 -8.87 -1.98
CA ALA A 214 7.51 -9.66 -3.18
C ALA A 214 8.80 -10.49 -3.08
N GLY A 215 8.68 -11.82 -3.05
CA GLY A 215 9.79 -12.78 -3.04
C GLY A 215 10.55 -12.86 -4.38
N LEU A 216 10.99 -11.72 -4.91
CA LEU A 216 11.63 -11.58 -6.23
C LEU A 216 13.14 -11.33 -6.17
N GLY A 217 13.70 -11.20 -4.97
CA GLY A 217 15.12 -11.01 -4.74
C GLY A 217 15.45 -11.26 -3.26
N ASN A 218 16.74 -11.23 -2.93
CA ASN A 218 17.20 -11.47 -1.56
C ASN A 218 18.17 -10.39 -1.11
N GLY A 219 19.21 -10.14 -1.91
CA GLY A 219 20.36 -9.34 -1.49
C GLY A 219 20.40 -7.91 -2.03
N GLY A 220 21.55 -7.28 -1.81
CA GLY A 220 21.85 -5.94 -2.30
C GLY A 220 21.84 -5.81 -3.83
N LEU A 221 22.10 -6.89 -4.56
CA LEU A 221 21.97 -6.91 -6.02
C LEU A 221 20.52 -6.66 -6.44
N GLY A 222 19.57 -7.41 -5.86
CA GLY A 222 18.15 -7.20 -6.11
C GLY A 222 17.68 -5.82 -5.70
N ARG A 223 18.21 -5.27 -4.59
CA ARG A 223 17.85 -3.91 -4.16
C ARG A 223 18.43 -2.84 -5.07
N LEU A 224 19.65 -3.02 -5.58
CA LEU A 224 20.24 -2.13 -6.58
C LEU A 224 19.39 -2.10 -7.85
N ALA A 225 18.98 -3.27 -8.35
CA ALA A 225 18.10 -3.40 -9.51
C ALA A 225 16.76 -2.66 -9.28
N ALA A 226 16.14 -2.86 -8.12
CA ALA A 226 14.89 -2.17 -7.74
C ALA A 226 15.05 -0.64 -7.71
N CYS A 227 16.09 -0.13 -7.05
CA CYS A 227 16.38 1.30 -6.96
C CYS A 227 16.72 1.91 -8.33
N PHE A 228 17.38 1.15 -9.22
CA PHE A 228 17.61 1.59 -10.60
C PHE A 228 16.30 1.75 -11.34
N MET A 229 15.36 0.81 -11.24
CA MET A 229 14.08 0.94 -11.93
C MET A 229 13.28 2.14 -11.41
N ASP A 230 13.28 2.42 -10.11
CA ASP A 230 12.64 3.62 -9.53
C ASP A 230 13.36 4.94 -9.94
N SER A 231 14.67 4.91 -10.12
CA SER A 231 15.42 6.07 -10.62
C SER A 231 15.14 6.33 -12.11
N LEU A 232 15.12 5.28 -12.93
CA LEU A 232 14.75 5.37 -14.35
C LEU A 232 13.31 5.88 -14.49
N ALA A 233 12.42 5.49 -13.57
CA ALA A 233 11.06 5.99 -13.43
C ALA A 233 11.02 7.49 -13.31
N THR A 234 11.66 7.98 -12.25
CA THR A 234 11.66 9.38 -11.85
C THR A 234 12.35 10.28 -12.87
N LEU A 235 13.39 9.75 -13.55
CA LEU A 235 14.18 10.47 -14.55
C LEU A 235 13.64 10.33 -15.97
N ASN A 236 12.56 9.58 -16.16
CA ASN A 236 11.87 9.44 -17.44
C ASN A 236 12.70 8.79 -18.53
N TYR A 237 13.55 7.84 -18.13
CA TYR A 237 14.31 7.05 -19.08
C TYR A 237 13.47 5.89 -19.62
N PRO A 238 13.45 5.67 -20.95
CA PRO A 238 12.78 4.52 -21.55
C PRO A 238 13.56 3.25 -21.22
N ALA A 239 13.13 2.55 -20.18
CA ALA A 239 13.80 1.35 -19.71
C ALA A 239 12.85 0.31 -19.12
N TRP A 240 13.26 -0.95 -19.22
CA TRP A 240 12.53 -2.13 -18.76
C TRP A 240 13.41 -2.99 -17.86
N GLY A 241 12.85 -3.49 -16.76
CA GLY A 241 13.45 -4.58 -15.99
C GLY A 241 13.01 -5.93 -16.53
N TYR A 242 13.91 -6.89 -16.65
CA TYR A 242 13.56 -8.29 -16.94
C TYR A 242 14.16 -9.19 -15.87
N GLY A 243 13.34 -10.08 -15.34
CA GLY A 243 13.72 -11.07 -14.34
C GLY A 243 12.79 -12.27 -14.33
N LEU A 244 12.90 -13.08 -13.29
CA LEU A 244 12.09 -14.28 -13.09
C LEU A 244 11.03 -14.04 -12.02
N ARG A 245 9.85 -14.62 -12.20
CA ARG A 245 8.81 -14.64 -11.17
C ARG A 245 8.97 -15.89 -10.31
N TYR A 246 9.69 -15.76 -9.20
CA TYR A 246 9.84 -16.87 -8.25
C TYR A 246 8.55 -17.12 -7.48
N THR A 247 8.08 -18.37 -7.48
CA THR A 247 6.88 -18.75 -6.72
C THR A 247 7.11 -18.70 -5.21
N TYR A 248 8.32 -19.08 -4.76
CA TYR A 248 8.62 -19.30 -3.34
C TYR A 248 9.80 -18.48 -2.79
N GLY A 249 10.19 -17.41 -3.50
CA GLY A 249 11.36 -16.61 -3.15
C GLY A 249 12.62 -17.46 -2.96
N ILE A 250 13.43 -17.09 -1.97
CA ILE A 250 14.57 -17.90 -1.52
C ILE A 250 14.17 -18.81 -0.35
N PHE A 251 13.68 -18.23 0.75
CA PHE A 251 13.05 -18.85 1.91
C PHE A 251 12.53 -17.77 2.86
N THR A 252 11.57 -18.11 3.71
CA THR A 252 11.22 -17.36 4.92
C THR A 252 12.00 -17.93 6.10
N GLN A 253 12.67 -17.06 6.86
CA GLN A 253 13.45 -17.45 8.03
C GLN A 253 12.56 -17.54 9.27
N LYS A 254 12.63 -18.65 9.99
CA LYS A 254 12.11 -18.79 11.36
C LYS A 254 13.25 -19.15 12.30
N VAL A 255 13.19 -18.64 13.53
CA VAL A 255 14.12 -19.02 14.59
C VAL A 255 13.39 -19.94 15.56
N VAL A 256 13.81 -21.21 15.62
CA VAL A 256 13.23 -22.24 16.50
C VAL A 256 14.35 -22.81 17.35
N ASP A 257 14.20 -22.74 18.67
CA ASP A 257 15.18 -23.21 19.65
C ASP A 257 16.61 -22.67 19.44
N GLY A 258 16.71 -21.43 18.95
CA GLY A 258 17.99 -20.76 18.68
C GLY A 258 18.62 -21.08 17.32
N TYR A 259 17.97 -21.91 16.50
CA TYR A 259 18.44 -22.28 15.16
C TYR A 259 17.57 -21.69 14.06
N GLN A 260 18.18 -21.47 12.89
CA GLN A 260 17.46 -21.10 11.68
C GLN A 260 16.71 -22.31 11.12
N VAL A 261 15.45 -22.09 10.75
CA VAL A 261 14.60 -23.02 10.02
C VAL A 261 14.05 -22.29 8.79
N GLU A 262 14.32 -22.83 7.61
CA GLU A 262 13.84 -22.29 6.34
C GLU A 262 12.47 -22.88 5.98
N THR A 263 11.55 -22.03 5.53
CA THR A 263 10.29 -22.45 4.91
C THR A 263 10.09 -21.76 3.56
N ALA A 264 9.28 -22.33 2.68
CA ALA A 264 8.93 -21.69 1.41
C ALA A 264 8.17 -20.36 1.64
N ASP A 265 8.52 -19.32 0.90
CA ASP A 265 7.85 -18.01 0.97
C ASP A 265 6.58 -18.00 0.12
N ALA A 266 5.41 -17.99 0.75
CA ALA A 266 4.12 -18.13 0.07
C ALA A 266 3.52 -16.80 -0.42
N TRP A 267 4.34 -15.81 -0.82
CA TRP A 267 3.91 -14.45 -1.19
C TRP A 267 2.88 -14.35 -2.34
N LEU A 268 2.65 -15.42 -3.11
CA LEU A 268 1.66 -15.49 -4.19
C LEU A 268 0.32 -16.16 -3.80
N THR A 269 0.18 -16.62 -2.56
CA THR A 269 -0.97 -17.43 -2.09
C THR A 269 -1.97 -16.55 -1.35
#